data_AF-A0A7H9AYL1-F1
#
_entry.id   AF-A0A7H9AYL1-F1
#
_cell.length_a   1.000
_cell.length_b   1.000
_cell.length_c   1.000
_cell.angle_alpha   90.00
_cell.angle_beta   90.00
_cell.angle_gamma   90.00
#
_symmetry.space_group_name_H-M   'P 1'
#
loop_
_entity.id
_entity.type
_entity.pdbx_description
1 polymer ?
#
loop_
_entity_poly.entity_id
_entity_poly.type
_entity_poly.pdbx_seq_one_letter_code
_entity_poly.pdbx_strand_id
1 'polypeptide(L)'
;MSSLPLSKLTAFLFLICCLVAVVYYNKQKIVYKIREWYFRMKRSFGYSINLNDSFVDDLESGLSSHNFDIISQNEEDSRSGLDELAKAEISKIMREDHLNFDKARLLYIERKFHQHGIAADGTPTDPRAVMFN
;
A
#
# COMPACT_ATOMS: atom_id res chain seq x y z
N MET A 1 -44.61 11.79 19.34
CA MET A 1 -43.53 10.92 18.82
C MET A 1 -44.15 9.85 17.93
N SER A 2 -44.09 10.01 16.61
CA SER A 2 -44.67 9.05 15.65
C SER A 2 -43.80 7.80 15.57
N SER A 3 -44.34 6.64 15.94
CA SER A 3 -43.65 5.35 15.80
C SER A 3 -43.40 5.05 14.32
N LEU A 4 -42.18 4.63 14.00
CA LEU A 4 -41.84 4.20 12.65
C LEU A 4 -42.67 2.95 12.29
N PRO A 5 -43.31 2.89 11.12
CA PRO A 5 -44.11 1.73 10.74
C PRO A 5 -43.23 0.48 10.60
N LEU A 6 -43.74 -0.66 11.08
CA LEU A 6 -43.05 -1.96 11.15
C LEU A 6 -42.46 -2.42 9.80
N SER A 7 -43.07 -2.01 8.68
CA SER A 7 -42.57 -2.25 7.32
C SER A 7 -41.26 -1.53 7.00
N LYS A 8 -41.03 -0.35 7.58
CA LYS A 8 -39.75 0.39 7.41
C LYS A 8 -38.64 -0.26 8.23
N LEU A 9 -38.97 -0.81 9.41
CA LEU A 9 -38.00 -1.52 10.26
C LEU A 9 -37.52 -2.82 9.59
N THR A 10 -38.44 -3.59 9.01
CA THR A 10 -38.11 -4.84 8.30
C THR A 10 -37.32 -4.59 7.03
N ALA A 11 -37.68 -3.56 6.24
CA ALA A 11 -36.89 -3.14 5.08
C ALA A 11 -35.47 -2.70 5.47
N PHE A 12 -35.31 -1.98 6.58
CA PHE A 12 -34.01 -1.55 7.08
C PHE A 12 -33.14 -2.72 7.55
N LEU A 13 -33.73 -3.67 8.28
CA LEU A 13 -33.06 -4.91 8.68
C LEU A 13 -32.60 -5.72 7.47
N PHE A 14 -33.44 -5.84 6.44
CA PHE A 14 -33.09 -6.53 5.20
C PHE A 14 -31.93 -5.83 4.48
N LEU A 15 -31.96 -4.49 4.39
CA LEU A 15 -30.90 -3.70 3.79
C LEU A 15 -29.56 -3.87 4.52
N ILE A 16 -29.57 -3.85 5.86
CA ILE A 16 -28.39 -4.14 6.68
C ILE A 16 -27.88 -5.55 6.41
N CYS A 17 -28.77 -6.55 6.35
CA CYS A 17 -28.39 -7.93 6.11
C CYS A 17 -27.74 -8.11 4.72
N CYS A 18 -28.31 -7.48 3.69
CA CYS A 18 -27.71 -7.43 2.35
C CYS A 18 -26.34 -6.74 2.36
N LEU A 19 -26.20 -5.63 3.07
CA LEU A 19 -24.94 -4.88 3.17
C LEU A 19 -23.85 -5.74 3.87
N VAL A 20 -24.20 -6.40 4.97
CA VAL A 20 -23.32 -7.35 5.67
C VAL A 20 -22.93 -8.51 4.76
N ALA A 21 -23.86 -9.09 4.01
CA ALA A 21 -23.56 -10.15 3.06
C ALA A 21 -22.57 -9.68 1.97
N VAL A 22 -22.82 -8.50 1.37
CA VAL A 22 -21.91 -7.90 0.37
C VAL A 22 -20.51 -7.68 0.95
N VAL A 23 -20.41 -7.19 2.18
CA VAL A 23 -19.13 -6.98 2.86
C VAL A 23 -18.43 -8.30 3.14
N TYR A 24 -19.16 -9.32 3.59
CA TYR A 24 -18.60 -10.65 3.87
C TYR A 24 -18.05 -11.32 2.61
N TYR A 25 -18.79 -11.30 1.51
CA TYR A 25 -18.35 -11.86 0.23
C TYR A 25 -17.14 -11.10 -0.35
N ASN A 26 -17.09 -9.78 -0.15
CA ASN A 26 -15.99 -8.95 -0.66
C ASN A 26 -14.92 -8.66 0.40
N LYS A 27 -14.90 -9.40 1.52
CA LYS A 27 -14.07 -9.08 2.69
C LYS A 27 -12.60 -8.85 2.36
N GLN A 28 -12.02 -9.64 1.46
CA GLN A 28 -10.60 -9.53 1.12
C GLN A 28 -10.28 -8.23 0.37
N LYS A 29 -11.17 -7.78 -0.53
CA LYS A 29 -11.01 -6.52 -1.27
C LYS A 29 -11.30 -5.31 -0.38
N ILE A 30 -12.29 -5.45 0.50
CA ILE A 30 -12.73 -4.40 1.41
C ILE A 30 -11.71 -4.17 2.53
N VAL A 31 -11.20 -5.23 3.16
CA VAL A 31 -10.17 -5.13 4.21
C VAL A 31 -8.94 -4.40 3.67
N TYR A 32 -8.51 -4.72 2.44
CA TYR A 32 -7.40 -4.02 1.81
C TYR A 32 -7.65 -2.51 1.66
N LYS A 33 -8.81 -2.10 1.10
CA LYS A 33 -9.15 -0.68 0.89
C LYS A 33 -9.45 0.09 2.18
N ILE A 34 -10.18 -0.53 3.13
CA ILE A 34 -10.54 0.08 4.41
C ILE A 34 -9.30 0.27 5.27
N ARG A 35 -8.37 -0.69 5.24
CA ARG A 35 -7.10 -0.58 5.97
C ARG A 35 -6.30 0.63 5.47
N GLU A 36 -6.18 0.81 4.16
CA GLU A 36 -5.52 2.00 3.60
C GLU A 36 -6.19 3.32 4.04
N TRP A 37 -7.52 3.40 3.97
CA TRP A 37 -8.25 4.62 4.34
C TRP A 37 -8.15 4.94 5.84
N TYR A 38 -8.26 3.93 6.71
CA TYR A 38 -8.16 4.09 8.16
C TYR A 38 -6.77 4.55 8.59
N PHE A 39 -5.70 3.99 8.01
CA PHE A 39 -4.33 4.39 8.35
C PHE A 39 -3.96 5.77 7.80
N ARG A 40 -4.48 6.19 6.63
CA ARG A 40 -4.32 7.58 6.15
C ARG A 40 -4.95 8.58 7.12
N MET A 41 -6.15 8.27 7.61
CA MET A 41 -6.85 9.15 8.55
C MET A 41 -6.21 9.16 9.93
N LYS A 42 -5.78 8.01 10.46
CA LYS A 42 -5.12 7.90 11.77
C LYS A 42 -3.76 8.60 11.80
N ARG A 43 -2.99 8.59 10.70
CA ARG A 43 -1.70 9.30 10.59
C ARG A 43 -1.86 10.81 10.50
N SER A 44 -2.97 11.30 9.93
CA SER A 44 -3.28 12.74 9.85
C SER A 44 -3.61 13.37 11.22
N PHE A 45 -3.88 12.59 12.27
CA PHE A 45 -4.24 13.08 13.61
C PHE A 45 -3.05 13.18 14.59
N GLY A 46 -1.88 13.63 14.09
CA GLY A 46 -0.91 14.35 14.92
C GLY A 46 -0.01 13.52 15.84
N TYR A 47 0.69 12.53 15.30
CA TYR A 47 1.93 12.06 15.94
C TYR A 47 3.09 12.91 15.41
N SER A 48 3.90 13.48 16.30
CA SER A 48 5.18 14.09 15.93
C SER A 48 6.10 12.99 15.40
N ILE A 49 6.25 12.93 14.08
CA ILE A 49 7.09 11.96 13.39
C ILE A 49 8.52 12.50 13.44
N ASN A 50 9.41 11.79 14.11
CA ASN A 50 10.82 12.12 14.20
C ASN A 50 11.56 11.27 13.14
N LEU A 51 11.54 11.75 11.89
CA LEU A 51 12.18 11.10 10.75
C LEU A 51 13.05 12.10 10.00
N ASN A 52 14.07 11.59 9.33
CA ASN A 52 14.84 12.35 8.37
C ASN A 52 13.91 12.85 7.24
N ASP A 53 14.11 14.08 6.78
CA ASP A 53 13.26 14.80 5.82
C ASP A 53 12.91 13.96 4.58
N SER A 54 13.88 13.19 4.04
CA SER A 54 13.64 12.35 2.86
C SER A 54 12.57 11.27 3.07
N PHE A 55 12.47 10.70 4.27
CA PHE A 55 11.44 9.71 4.61
C PHE A 55 10.10 10.38 4.91
N VAL A 56 10.10 11.62 5.41
CA VAL A 56 8.88 12.40 5.62
C VAL A 56 8.21 12.67 4.28
N ASP A 57 8.96 13.14 3.28
CA ASP A 57 8.45 13.40 1.94
C ASP A 57 7.91 12.12 1.27
N ASP A 58 8.63 11.00 1.40
CA ASP A 58 8.18 9.71 0.89
C ASP A 58 6.89 9.25 1.58
N LEU A 59 6.79 9.46 2.89
CA LEU A 59 5.60 9.11 3.66
C LEU A 59 4.39 9.96 3.26
N GLU A 60 4.57 11.27 3.09
CA GLU A 60 3.52 12.21 2.69
C GLU A 60 3.03 11.96 1.25
N SER A 61 3.96 11.61 0.34
CA SER A 61 3.64 11.23 -1.04
C SER A 61 3.03 9.83 -1.19
N GLY A 62 2.95 9.07 -0.08
CA GLY A 62 2.39 7.72 -0.07
C GLY A 62 3.36 6.63 -0.56
N LEU A 63 4.65 6.94 -0.65
CA LEU A 63 5.76 6.04 -0.97
C LEU A 63 6.26 5.28 0.27
N SER A 64 5.31 4.76 1.06
CA SER A 64 5.57 4.02 2.30
C SER A 64 4.82 2.69 2.32
N SER A 65 5.45 1.63 2.82
CA SER A 65 4.78 0.34 3.05
C SER A 65 3.95 0.37 4.34
N HIS A 66 2.84 -0.36 4.37
CA HIS A 66 2.09 -0.59 5.59
C HIS A 66 2.62 -1.75 6.43
N ASN A 67 3.47 -2.60 5.85
CA ASN A 67 4.01 -3.77 6.54
C ASN A 67 5.33 -3.45 7.25
N PHE A 68 5.89 -2.27 7.02
CA PHE A 68 7.11 -1.78 7.65
C PHE A 68 6.82 -0.51 8.41
N ASP A 69 7.11 -0.50 9.71
CA ASP A 69 7.09 0.72 10.49
C ASP A 69 8.42 1.45 10.28
N ILE A 70 8.36 2.55 9.53
CA ILE A 70 9.50 3.43 9.32
C ILE A 70 9.54 4.57 10.33
N ILE A 71 8.49 4.77 11.13
CA ILE A 71 8.38 5.89 12.07
C ILE A 71 9.09 5.54 13.38
N SER A 72 8.93 4.29 13.85
CA SER A 72 9.64 3.85 15.04
C SER A 72 11.10 3.52 14.73
N GLN A 73 12.02 4.08 15.53
CA GLN A 73 13.45 3.71 15.57
C GLN A 73 14.31 4.10 14.34
N ASN A 74 13.98 5.18 13.62
CA ASN A 74 14.82 5.70 12.52
C ASN A 74 15.36 7.11 12.76
N GLU A 75 15.33 7.63 14.00
CA GLU A 75 15.79 8.98 14.34
C GLU A 75 17.28 9.21 14.03
N GLU A 76 18.11 8.17 14.16
CA GLU A 76 19.55 8.22 13.90
C GLU A 76 19.95 7.64 12.53
N ASP A 77 18.97 7.29 11.69
CA ASP A 77 19.25 6.73 10.37
C ASP A 77 19.54 7.83 9.34
N SER A 78 20.79 7.88 8.90
CA SER A 78 21.28 8.84 7.89
C SER A 78 21.06 8.36 6.45
N ARG A 79 20.56 7.13 6.23
CA ARG A 79 20.31 6.62 4.89
C ARG A 79 19.21 7.42 4.24
N SER A 80 19.40 7.75 2.96
CA SER A 80 18.35 8.29 2.11
C SER A 80 17.38 7.17 1.72
N GLY A 81 16.10 7.54 1.58
CA GLY A 81 15.07 6.66 1.03
C GLY A 81 15.25 6.37 -0.47
N LEU A 82 14.15 6.34 -1.20
CA LEU A 82 14.19 6.10 -2.65
C LEU A 82 14.89 7.25 -3.39
N ASP A 83 15.58 6.95 -4.50
CA ASP A 83 16.08 8.01 -5.39
C ASP A 83 14.94 8.64 -6.20
N GLU A 84 15.12 9.87 -6.66
CA GLU A 84 14.08 10.65 -7.35
C GLU A 84 13.56 10.00 -8.64
N LEU A 85 14.42 9.29 -9.39
CA LEU A 85 14.00 8.60 -10.61
C LEU A 85 13.10 7.41 -10.26
N ALA A 86 13.47 6.64 -9.25
CA ALA A 86 12.65 5.55 -8.73
C ALA A 86 11.31 6.07 -8.19
N LYS A 87 11.30 7.18 -7.44
CA LYS A 87 10.06 7.79 -6.92
C LYS A 87 9.10 8.17 -8.05
N ALA A 88 9.62 8.81 -9.11
CA ALA A 88 8.82 9.22 -10.25
C ALA A 88 8.24 8.01 -11.01
N GLU A 89 9.05 6.97 -11.24
CA GLU A 89 8.64 5.77 -11.97
C GLU A 89 7.62 4.94 -11.15
N ILE A 90 7.86 4.77 -9.84
CA ILE A 90 6.92 4.09 -8.94
C ILE A 90 5.60 4.86 -8.85
N SER A 91 5.64 6.19 -8.69
CA SER A 91 4.44 7.04 -8.66
C SER A 91 3.65 6.99 -9.96
N LYS A 92 4.35 6.84 -11.10
CA LYS A 92 3.71 6.61 -12.40
C LYS A 92 3.00 5.26 -12.44
N ILE A 93 3.68 4.17 -12.04
CA ILE A 93 3.09 2.82 -11.96
C ILE A 93 1.86 2.80 -11.04
N MET A 94 1.93 3.45 -9.87
CA MET A 94 0.80 3.55 -8.94
C MET A 94 -0.43 4.18 -9.61
N ARG A 95 -0.24 5.24 -10.41
CA ARG A 95 -1.32 5.95 -11.10
C ARG A 95 -1.86 5.18 -12.31
N GLU A 96 -0.98 4.60 -13.12
CA GLU A 96 -1.37 3.91 -14.36
C GLU A 96 -2.01 2.55 -14.06
N ASP A 97 -1.38 1.75 -13.20
CA ASP A 97 -1.79 0.37 -12.92
C ASP A 97 -2.72 0.27 -11.71
N HIS A 98 -3.05 1.40 -11.07
CA HIS A 98 -3.92 1.49 -9.88
C HIS A 98 -3.43 0.59 -8.73
N LEU A 99 -2.11 0.54 -8.57
CA LEU A 99 -1.42 -0.28 -7.58
C LEU A 99 -1.07 0.54 -6.34
N ASN A 100 -0.94 -0.15 -5.22
CA ASN A 100 -0.35 0.40 -4.01
C ASN A 100 1.17 0.53 -4.16
N PHE A 101 1.79 1.22 -3.20
CA PHE A 101 3.24 1.41 -3.19
C PHE A 101 4.01 0.09 -3.24
N ASP A 102 3.64 -0.90 -2.42
CA ASP A 102 4.37 -2.19 -2.35
C ASP A 102 4.38 -2.92 -3.71
N LYS A 103 3.24 -3.02 -4.38
CA LYS A 103 3.14 -3.69 -5.68
C LYS A 103 3.78 -2.86 -6.79
N ALA A 104 3.61 -1.54 -6.75
CA ALA A 104 4.26 -0.66 -7.73
C ALA A 104 5.78 -0.73 -7.62
N ARG A 105 6.31 -0.75 -6.40
CA ARG A 105 7.74 -0.93 -6.12
C ARG A 105 8.23 -2.31 -6.57
N LEU A 106 7.47 -3.38 -6.33
CA LEU A 106 7.82 -4.71 -6.83
C LEU A 106 7.93 -4.73 -8.36
N LEU A 107 6.91 -4.20 -9.05
CA LEU A 107 6.88 -4.14 -10.50
C LEU A 107 8.02 -3.27 -11.08
N TYR A 108 8.34 -2.15 -10.43
CA TYR A 108 9.51 -1.34 -10.77
C TYR A 108 10.81 -2.14 -10.69
N ILE A 109 11.03 -2.86 -9.59
CA ILE A 109 12.24 -3.68 -9.40
C ILE A 109 12.31 -4.81 -10.43
N GLU A 110 11.20 -5.53 -10.67
CA GLU A 110 11.14 -6.58 -11.70
C GLU A 110 11.46 -6.03 -13.10
N ARG A 111 10.97 -4.84 -13.45
CA ARG A 111 11.31 -4.17 -14.71
C ARG A 111 12.80 -3.83 -14.78
N LYS A 112 13.39 -3.32 -13.69
CA LYS A 112 14.83 -3.03 -13.64
C LYS A 112 15.67 -4.31 -13.72
N PHE A 113 15.26 -5.38 -13.07
CA PHE A 113 15.91 -6.69 -13.15
C PHE A 113 15.93 -7.21 -14.58
N HIS A 114 14.78 -7.25 -15.25
CA HIS A 114 14.71 -7.68 -16.64
C HIS A 114 15.58 -6.82 -17.58
N GLN A 115 15.63 -5.50 -17.37
CA GLN A 115 16.51 -4.61 -18.14
C GLN A 115 18.00 -4.92 -17.96
N HIS A 116 18.39 -5.52 -16.83
CA HIS A 116 19.78 -5.86 -16.49
C HIS A 116 20.06 -7.37 -16.59
N GLY A 117 19.20 -8.15 -17.25
CA GLY A 117 19.41 -9.59 -17.42
C GLY A 117 19.30 -10.39 -16.12
N ILE A 118 18.38 -9.99 -15.24
CA ILE A 118 18.04 -10.69 -14.01
C ILE A 118 16.57 -11.12 -14.12
N ALA A 119 16.30 -12.40 -13.85
CA ALA A 119 14.96 -12.98 -13.85
C ALA A 119 14.17 -12.54 -12.61
N ALA A 120 12.85 -12.76 -12.63
CA ALA A 120 11.96 -12.40 -11.52
C ALA A 120 12.30 -13.11 -10.19
N ASP A 121 12.99 -14.25 -10.24
CA ASP A 121 13.48 -14.97 -9.06
C ASP A 121 14.82 -14.43 -8.52
N GLY A 122 15.39 -13.41 -9.16
CA GLY A 122 16.67 -12.80 -8.80
C GLY A 122 17.89 -13.49 -9.40
N THR A 123 17.71 -14.54 -10.22
CA THR A 123 18.83 -15.23 -10.89
C THR A 123 19.26 -14.48 -12.17
N PRO A 124 20.56 -14.48 -12.53
CA PRO A 124 20.99 -13.96 -13.82
C PRO A 124 20.39 -14.79 -14.97
N THR A 125 19.93 -14.13 -16.03
CA THR A 125 19.46 -14.80 -17.25
C THR A 125 20.59 -15.20 -18.19
N ASP A 126 21.84 -14.83 -17.88
CA ASP A 126 23.01 -15.21 -18.68
C ASP A 126 23.26 -16.72 -18.55
N PRO A 127 23.22 -17.50 -19.64
CA PRO A 127 23.49 -18.94 -19.61
C PRO A 127 24.92 -19.29 -19.16
N ARG A 128 25.84 -18.31 -19.14
CA ARG A 128 27.20 -18.46 -18.66
C ARG A 128 27.38 -18.03 -17.20
N ALA A 129 26.33 -17.57 -16.54
CA ALA A 129 26.38 -17.23 -15.13
C ALA A 129 26.68 -18.48 -14.29
N VAL A 130 27.76 -18.42 -13.51
CA VAL A 130 28.09 -19.44 -12.52
C VAL A 130 27.53 -18.98 -11.19
N MET A 131 26.59 -19.75 -10.63
CA MET A 131 26.03 -19.51 -9.30
C MET A 131 26.53 -20.57 -8.33
N PHE A 132 26.79 -20.16 -7.09
CA PHE A 132 27.15 -21.05 -5.99
C PHE A 132 26.00 -21.04 -5.00
N ASN A 133 25.44 -22.21 -4.73
CA ASN A 133 24.32 -22.41 -3.79
C ASN A 133 24.76 -23.19 -2.54
#